data_AF-A0A5N6E958-F1
#
_entry.id   AF-A0A5N6E958-F1
#
_cell.length_a   1.000
_cell.length_b   1.000
_cell.length_c   1.000
_cell.angle_alpha   90.00
_cell.angle_beta   90.00
_cell.angle_gamma   90.00
#
_symmetry.space_group_name_H-M   'P 1'
#
loop_
_entity.id
_entity.type
_entity.pdbx_description
1 polymer ?
#
loop_
_entity_poly.entity_id
_entity_poly.type
_entity_poly.pdbx_seq_one_letter_code
_entity_poly.pdbx_strand_id
1 'polypeptide(L)'
;MSSVEHTDNEEKQQTPNQWTRVLAVLTPRNSSIKLLSKELDILKRRCNNAKSMTDQLRSDRDTLQTRLMRNLAEYRLSELRSKVVCQQVKLLGELDQSLDEWADTWRKLELQRSQVERLLLHHTSTVLIESQI
;
A
#
# COMPACT_ATOMS: atom_id res chain seq x y z
N MET A 1 27.92 2.59 -71.78
CA MET A 1 26.95 3.64 -71.39
C MET A 1 25.71 2.88 -70.91
N SER A 2 25.59 2.62 -69.60
CA SER A 2 24.94 3.47 -68.58
C SER A 2 23.46 3.64 -68.89
N SER A 3 22.46 3.38 -68.03
CA SER A 3 22.38 3.31 -66.58
C SER A 3 21.11 2.51 -66.20
N VAL A 4 21.19 1.62 -65.21
CA VAL A 4 20.59 1.73 -63.85
C VAL A 4 19.05 1.66 -63.82
N GLU A 5 18.59 0.52 -63.29
CA GLU A 5 17.50 0.30 -62.33
C GLU A 5 16.56 1.48 -62.06
N HIS A 6 15.25 1.21 -61.98
CA HIS A 6 14.40 1.65 -60.85
C HIS A 6 13.27 0.62 -60.73
N THR A 7 13.46 -0.35 -59.85
CA THR A 7 12.35 -1.14 -59.29
C THR A 7 11.62 -0.25 -58.30
N ASP A 8 10.49 0.30 -58.70
CA ASP A 8 9.58 1.01 -57.79
C ASP A 8 8.96 -0.02 -56.83
N ASN A 9 9.66 -0.25 -55.72
CA ASN A 9 9.10 -0.79 -54.49
C ASN A 9 8.16 0.28 -53.91
N GLU A 10 6.90 0.26 -54.33
CA GLU A 10 5.84 0.90 -53.55
C GLU A 10 5.66 0.12 -52.25
N GLU A 11 6.46 0.47 -51.24
CA GLU A 11 6.12 0.25 -49.83
C GLU A 11 4.76 0.88 -49.58
N LYS A 12 3.70 0.08 -49.73
CA LYS A 12 2.35 0.43 -49.26
C LYS A 12 2.46 0.64 -47.76
N GLN A 13 2.56 1.90 -47.36
CA GLN A 13 2.35 2.32 -45.98
C GLN A 13 0.91 1.95 -45.61
N GLN A 14 0.77 0.75 -45.06
CA GLN A 14 -0.49 0.22 -44.58
C GLN A 14 -0.94 1.13 -43.43
N THR A 15 -1.92 1.99 -43.68
CA THR A 15 -2.55 2.79 -42.63
C THR A 15 -3.07 1.83 -41.56
N PRO A 16 -2.69 2.02 -40.28
CA PRO A 16 -3.10 1.09 -39.22
C PRO A 16 -4.62 1.02 -39.20
N ASN A 17 -5.17 -0.19 -39.40
CA ASN A 17 -6.60 -0.40 -39.30
C ASN A 17 -7.07 0.08 -37.91
N GLN A 18 -8.34 0.50 -37.81
CA GLN A 18 -8.91 1.06 -36.59
C GLN A 18 -8.66 0.16 -35.37
N TRP A 19 -8.69 -1.16 -35.57
CA TRP A 19 -8.39 -2.16 -34.55
C TRP A 19 -6.94 -2.14 -34.06
N THR A 20 -5.94 -1.92 -34.92
CA THR A 20 -4.53 -1.78 -34.53
C THR A 20 -4.32 -0.56 -33.63
N ARG A 21 -5.04 0.54 -33.91
CA ARG A 21 -4.99 1.76 -33.07
C ARG A 21 -5.66 1.52 -31.71
N VAL A 22 -6.81 0.85 -31.70
CA VAL A 22 -7.50 0.45 -30.46
C VAL A 22 -6.65 -0.50 -29.63
N LEU A 23 -6.06 -1.54 -30.23
CA LEU A 23 -5.14 -2.46 -29.55
C LEU A 23 -3.91 -1.73 -28.99
N ALA A 24 -3.34 -0.77 -29.73
CA ALA A 24 -2.18 0.01 -29.27
C ALA A 24 -2.49 0.89 -28.04
N VAL A 25 -3.73 1.36 -27.88
CA VAL A 25 -4.17 2.14 -26.70
C VAL A 25 -4.54 1.24 -25.53
N LEU A 26 -5.21 0.13 -25.80
CA LEU A 26 -5.67 -0.82 -24.77
C LEU A 26 -4.52 -1.63 -24.16
N THR A 27 -3.49 -1.98 -24.92
CA THR A 27 -2.40 -2.86 -24.43
C THR A 27 -1.59 -2.23 -23.30
N PRO A 28 -1.10 -0.97 -23.41
CA PRO A 28 -0.43 -0.29 -22.30
C PRO A 28 -1.36 -0.09 -21.10
N ARG A 29 -2.64 0.24 -21.31
CA ARG A 29 -3.59 0.45 -20.21
C ARG A 29 -3.96 -0.83 -19.47
N ASN A 30 -4.12 -1.95 -20.18
CA ASN A 30 -4.30 -3.26 -19.55
C ASN A 30 -3.08 -3.63 -18.70
N SER A 31 -1.88 -3.27 -19.15
CA SER A 31 -0.66 -3.43 -18.34
C SER A 31 -0.67 -2.53 -17.10
N SER A 32 -1.10 -1.26 -17.21
CA SER A 32 -1.25 -0.35 -16.08
C SER A 32 -2.28 -0.84 -15.06
N ILE A 33 -3.45 -1.32 -15.51
CA ILE A 33 -4.48 -1.90 -14.64
C ILE A 33 -3.90 -3.09 -13.88
N LYS A 34 -3.21 -4.02 -14.57
CA LYS A 34 -2.59 -5.20 -13.94
C LYS A 34 -1.53 -4.82 -12.90
N LEU A 35 -0.71 -3.80 -13.19
CA LEU A 35 0.29 -3.29 -12.25
C LEU A 35 -0.37 -2.66 -11.02
N LEU A 36 -1.36 -1.78 -11.22
CA LEU A 36 -2.10 -1.13 -10.14
C LEU A 36 -2.88 -2.13 -9.29
N SER A 37 -3.47 -3.18 -9.88
CA SER A 37 -4.11 -4.27 -9.11
C SER A 37 -3.11 -4.98 -8.21
N LYS A 38 -1.92 -5.29 -8.72
CA LYS A 38 -0.86 -5.94 -7.94
C LYS A 38 -0.37 -5.04 -6.80
N GLU A 39 -0.19 -3.75 -7.08
CA GLU A 39 0.18 -2.76 -6.08
C GLU A 39 -0.89 -2.62 -4.99
N LEU A 40 -2.17 -2.61 -5.38
CA LEU A 40 -3.29 -2.57 -4.45
C LEU A 40 -3.30 -3.79 -3.52
N ASP A 41 -3.04 -4.99 -4.03
CA ASP A 41 -2.95 -6.21 -3.22
C ASP A 41 -1.75 -6.19 -2.25
N ILE A 42 -0.64 -5.59 -2.64
CA ILE A 42 0.51 -5.37 -1.75
C ILE A 42 0.12 -4.38 -0.64
N LEU A 43 -0.48 -3.24 -1.00
CA LEU A 43 -0.90 -2.22 -0.03
C LEU A 43 -1.94 -2.76 0.95
N LYS A 44 -2.93 -3.53 0.48
CA LYS A 44 -3.90 -4.21 1.36
C LYS A 44 -3.23 -5.12 2.38
N ARG A 45 -2.26 -5.93 1.96
CA ARG A 45 -1.48 -6.79 2.87
C ARG A 45 -0.70 -5.97 3.89
N ARG A 46 -0.09 -4.85 3.47
CA ARG A 46 0.63 -3.94 4.38
C ARG A 46 -0.31 -3.26 5.38
N CYS A 47 -1.48 -2.78 4.95
CA CYS A 47 -2.49 -2.23 5.85
C CYS A 47 -2.95 -3.26 6.89
N ASN A 48 -3.21 -4.50 6.47
CA ASN A 48 -3.61 -5.58 7.37
C ASN A 48 -2.51 -5.92 8.38
N ASN A 49 -1.25 -5.98 7.94
CA ASN A 49 -0.12 -6.20 8.84
C ASN A 49 0.05 -5.06 9.85
N ALA A 50 -0.02 -3.80 9.40
CA ALA A 50 0.04 -2.64 10.28
C ALA A 50 -1.09 -2.67 11.33
N LYS A 51 -2.31 -3.00 10.91
CA LYS A 51 -3.45 -3.17 11.82
C LYS A 51 -3.18 -4.28 12.86
N SER A 52 -2.71 -5.44 12.42
CA SER A 52 -2.36 -6.55 13.32
C SER A 52 -1.28 -6.17 14.33
N MET A 53 -0.28 -5.39 13.91
CA MET A 53 0.78 -4.90 14.82
C MET A 53 0.21 -3.91 15.85
N THR A 54 -0.65 -2.99 15.42
CA THR A 54 -1.33 -2.07 16.34
C THR A 54 -2.17 -2.82 17.37
N ASP A 55 -2.91 -3.86 16.94
CA ASP A 55 -3.73 -4.67 17.85
C ASP A 55 -2.85 -5.42 18.87
N GLN A 56 -1.70 -5.96 18.45
CA GLN A 56 -0.73 -6.60 19.34
C GLN A 56 -0.15 -5.62 20.37
N LEU A 57 0.34 -4.46 19.91
CA LEU A 57 0.88 -3.42 20.80
C LEU A 57 -0.15 -2.96 21.84
N ARG A 58 -1.43 -2.86 21.43
CA ARG A 58 -2.52 -2.49 22.33
C ARG A 58 -2.75 -3.55 23.40
N SER A 59 -2.70 -4.84 23.02
CA SER A 59 -2.78 -5.96 23.97
C SER A 59 -1.62 -5.98 24.96
N ASP A 60 -0.39 -5.73 24.47
CA ASP A 60 0.81 -5.69 25.31
C ASP A 60 0.74 -4.53 26.32
N ARG A 61 0.29 -3.36 25.87
CA ARG A 61 0.05 -2.18 26.72
C ARG A 61 -1.00 -2.48 27.80
N ASP A 62 -2.14 -3.05 27.44
CA ASP A 62 -3.21 -3.35 28.40
C ASP A 62 -2.75 -4.39 29.45
N THR A 63 -1.95 -5.37 29.03
CA THR A 63 -1.33 -6.36 29.91
C THR A 63 -0.34 -5.70 30.86
N LEU A 64 0.51 -4.81 30.36
CA LEU A 64 1.49 -4.07 31.15
C LEU A 64 0.81 -3.15 32.17
N GLN A 65 -0.22 -2.42 31.75
CA GLN A 65 -1.02 -1.54 32.61
C GLN A 65 -1.70 -2.33 33.74
N THR A 66 -2.26 -3.51 33.44
CA THR A 66 -2.84 -4.39 34.46
C THR A 66 -1.79 -4.86 35.48
N ARG A 67 -0.58 -5.20 35.02
CA ARG A 67 0.54 -5.58 35.91
C ARG A 67 1.00 -4.40 36.76
N LEU A 68 1.07 -3.21 36.18
CA LEU A 68 1.43 -1.97 36.88
C LEU A 68 0.43 -1.66 38.00
N MET A 69 -0.88 -1.70 37.70
CA MET A 69 -1.92 -1.49 38.70
C MET A 69 -1.85 -2.49 39.85
N ARG A 70 -1.57 -3.77 39.56
CA ARG A 70 -1.38 -4.80 40.59
C ARG A 70 -0.20 -4.48 41.49
N ASN A 71 0.94 -4.13 40.90
CA ASN A 71 2.15 -3.78 41.67
C ASN A 71 1.92 -2.55 42.55
N LEU A 72 1.20 -1.53 42.04
CA LEU A 72 0.88 -0.31 42.78
C LEU A 72 -0.16 -0.54 43.90
N ALA A 73 -1.10 -1.47 43.72
CA ALA A 73 -2.13 -1.79 44.72
C ALA A 73 -1.57 -2.51 45.96
N GLU A 74 -0.39 -3.12 45.86
CA GLU A 74 0.27 -3.75 46.99
C GLU A 74 0.81 -2.69 47.97
N TYR A 75 0.26 -2.66 49.18
CA TYR A 75 0.41 -1.62 50.23
C TYR A 75 1.86 -1.25 50.63
N ARG A 76 2.87 -2.02 50.18
CA ARG A 76 4.29 -1.72 50.39
C ARG A 76 5.11 -2.13 49.17
N LEU A 77 5.44 -1.14 48.35
CA LEU A 77 6.47 -1.28 47.32
C LEU A 77 7.84 -1.38 48.01
N SER A 78 8.38 -2.59 48.10
CA SER A 78 9.82 -2.78 48.36
C SER A 78 10.66 -2.03 47.31
N GLU A 79 11.90 -1.66 47.63
CA GLU A 79 12.80 -0.95 46.68
C GLU A 79 12.93 -1.67 45.33
N LEU A 80 13.01 -3.01 45.34
CA LEU A 80 13.00 -3.83 44.13
C LEU A 80 11.71 -3.64 43.30
N ARG A 81 10.54 -3.63 43.96
CA ARG A 81 9.24 -3.42 43.32
C ARG A 81 9.10 -2.00 42.79
N SER A 82 9.61 -1.00 43.50
CA SER A 82 9.66 0.38 43.02
C SER A 82 10.45 0.49 41.70
N LYS A 83 11.62 -0.17 41.63
CA LYS A 83 12.42 -0.25 40.40
C LYS A 83 11.66 -0.94 39.25
N VAL A 84 10.95 -2.03 39.54
CA VAL A 84 10.10 -2.73 38.55
C VAL A 84 8.98 -1.82 38.05
N VAL A 85 8.30 -1.09 38.93
CA VAL A 85 7.26 -0.12 38.57
C VAL A 85 7.82 0.98 37.67
N CYS A 86 8.98 1.57 38.00
CA CYS A 86 9.63 2.57 37.14
C CYS A 86 9.96 2.01 35.74
N GLN A 87 10.45 0.76 35.66
CA GLN A 87 10.71 0.10 34.38
C GLN A 87 9.41 -0.14 33.59
N GLN A 88 8.33 -0.55 34.24
CA GLN A 88 7.03 -0.75 33.61
C GLN A 88 6.46 0.56 33.06
N VAL A 89 6.57 1.67 33.79
CA VAL A 89 6.14 3.00 33.30
C VAL A 89 6.95 3.41 32.07
N LYS A 90 8.27 3.19 32.07
CA LYS A 90 9.11 3.49 30.90
C LYS A 90 8.69 2.68 29.68
N LEU A 91 8.52 1.36 29.85
CA LEU A 91 8.07 0.46 28.79
C LEU A 91 6.67 0.84 28.27
N LEU A 92 5.79 1.33 29.13
CA LEU A 92 4.47 1.81 28.73
C LEU A 92 4.58 3.02 27.79
N GLY A 93 5.46 3.98 28.12
CA GLY A 93 5.73 5.13 27.25
C GLY A 93 6.33 4.73 25.90
N GLU A 94 7.23 3.73 25.88
CA GLU A 94 7.80 3.19 24.63
C GLU A 94 6.72 2.49 23.77
N LEU A 95 5.78 1.77 24.39
CA LEU A 95 4.64 1.16 23.71
C LEU A 95 3.66 2.20 23.15
N ASP A 96 3.37 3.26 23.92
CA ASP A 96 2.50 4.34 23.46
C ASP A 96 3.12 5.09 22.28
N GLN A 97 4.42 5.39 22.33
CA GLN A 97 5.13 5.96 21.18
C GLN A 97 5.07 5.02 19.96
N SER A 98 5.30 3.72 20.16
CA SER A 98 5.22 2.74 19.07
C SER A 98 3.81 2.69 18.47
N LEU A 99 2.76 2.77 19.29
CA LEU A 99 1.37 2.82 18.83
C LEU A 99 1.11 4.04 17.95
N ASP A 100 1.61 5.21 18.33
CA ASP A 100 1.48 6.44 17.54
C ASP A 100 2.21 6.32 16.19
N GLU A 101 3.43 5.80 16.18
CA GLU A 101 4.22 5.57 14.95
C GLU A 101 3.52 4.60 13.99
N TRP A 102 2.91 3.53 14.52
CA TRP A 102 2.14 2.58 13.72
C TRP A 102 0.81 3.18 13.23
N ALA A 103 0.16 4.03 14.02
CA ALA A 103 -1.04 4.75 13.59
C ALA A 103 -0.74 5.73 12.44
N ASP A 104 0.39 6.43 12.50
CA ASP A 104 0.90 7.27 11.41
C ASP A 104 1.21 6.46 10.15
N THR A 105 1.89 5.32 10.32
CA THR A 105 2.23 4.40 9.23
C THR A 105 0.97 3.87 8.55
N TRP A 106 -0.03 3.45 9.33
CA TRP A 106 -1.30 2.99 8.81
C TRP A 106 -2.04 4.09 8.02
N ARG A 107 -2.11 5.32 8.56
CA ARG A 107 -2.71 6.47 7.84
C ARG A 107 -2.05 6.71 6.48
N LYS A 108 -0.72 6.63 6.40
CA LYS A 108 0.04 6.80 5.15
C LYS A 108 -0.28 5.69 4.15
N LEU A 109 -0.26 4.43 4.59
CA LEU A 109 -0.59 3.28 3.74
C LEU A 109 -2.02 3.34 3.22
N GLU A 110 -2.96 3.75 4.06
CA GLU A 110 -4.37 3.86 3.70
C GLU A 110 -4.64 4.98 2.68
N LEU A 111 -3.93 6.11 2.82
CA LEU A 111 -3.94 7.17 1.82
C LEU A 111 -3.42 6.67 0.46
N GLN A 112 -2.29 5.95 0.46
CA GLN A 112 -1.73 5.35 -0.76
C GLN A 112 -2.69 4.33 -1.39
N ARG A 113 -3.30 3.46 -0.58
CA ARG A 113 -4.31 2.49 -1.03
C ARG A 113 -5.46 3.20 -1.74
N SER A 114 -6.00 4.25 -1.13
CA SER A 114 -7.10 5.05 -1.69
C SER A 114 -6.73 5.79 -2.99
N GLN A 115 -5.47 6.19 -3.15
CA GLN A 115 -4.98 6.77 -4.40
C GLN A 115 -4.91 5.73 -5.52
N VAL A 116 -4.34 4.55 -5.24
CA VAL A 116 -4.27 3.45 -6.22
C VAL A 116 -5.65 2.97 -6.63
N GLU A 117 -6.60 2.86 -5.69
CA GLU A 117 -8.00 2.50 -5.99
C GLU A 117 -8.65 3.51 -6.94
N ARG A 118 -8.47 4.81 -6.71
CA ARG A 118 -8.99 5.86 -7.60
C ARG A 118 -8.37 5.79 -8.99
N LEU A 119 -7.06 5.56 -9.09
CA LEU A 119 -6.37 5.43 -10.38
C LEU A 119 -6.86 4.20 -11.15
N LEU A 120 -7.03 3.07 -10.45
CA LEU A 120 -7.54 1.84 -11.05
C LEU A 120 -8.97 2.02 -11.56
N LEU A 121 -9.84 2.67 -10.78
CA LEU A 121 -11.19 3.03 -11.22
C LEU A 121 -11.16 3.92 -12.45
N HIS A 122 -10.31 4.96 -12.47
CA HIS A 122 -10.17 5.85 -13.62
C HIS A 122 -9.77 5.06 -14.87
N HIS A 123 -8.70 4.27 -14.81
CA HIS A 123 -8.24 3.47 -15.95
C HIS A 123 -9.30 2.48 -16.44
N THR A 124 -9.98 1.79 -15.53
CA THR A 124 -11.03 0.82 -15.87
C THR A 124 -12.21 1.51 -16.54
N SER A 125 -12.67 2.64 -16.00
CA SER A 125 -13.74 3.44 -16.59
C SER A 125 -13.37 3.97 -17.97
N THR A 126 -12.14 4.46 -18.17
CA THR A 126 -11.74 4.94 -19.50
C THR A 126 -11.71 3.81 -20.52
N VAL A 127 -11.19 2.62 -20.16
CA VAL A 127 -11.21 1.44 -21.03
C VAL A 127 -12.64 1.04 -21.38
N LEU A 128 -13.56 1.05 -20.42
CA LEU A 128 -14.97 0.73 -20.66
C LEU A 128 -15.63 1.71 -21.64
N ILE A 129 -15.42 3.01 -21.45
CA ILE A 129 -15.96 4.05 -22.34
C ILE A 129 -15.38 3.91 -23.76
N GLU A 130 -14.07 3.74 -23.87
CA GLU A 130 -13.38 3.57 -25.16
C GLU A 130 -13.75 2.27 -25.87
N SER A 131 -14.18 1.23 -25.14
CA SER A 131 -14.64 -0.05 -25.72
C SER A 131 -16.09 -0.02 -26.25
N GLN A 132 -16.85 1.04 -25.93
CA GLN A 132 -18.25 1.23 -26.35
C GLN A 132 -18.38 2.12 -27.59
N ILE A 133 -17.27 2.71 -28.06
CA ILE A 133 -17.16 3.60 -29.23
C ILE A 133 -16.49 2.84 -30.38
#